data_AF-A0A5F2IBV7-F1
#
_entry.id   AF-A0A5F2IBV7-F1
#
_cell.length_a   1.000
_cell.length_b   1.000
_cell.length_c   1.000
_cell.angle_alpha   90.00
_cell.angle_beta   90.00
_cell.angle_gamma   90.00
#
_symmetry.space_group_name_H-M   'P 1'
#
loop_
_entity.id
_entity.type
_entity.pdbx_description
1 polymer ?
#
loop_
_entity_poly.entity_id
_entity_poly.type
_entity_poly.pdbx_seq_one_letter_code
_entity_poly.pdbx_strand_id
1 'polypeptide(L)'
;MPKFEATRRVAHPPEKMFALVADIEAYPQFLPLCEALTVRSRKERDGRTILVADMSIGYKAIRETFTTQVLLKPDENAIDVKYIDGPFKYLSNIWRFDPAEGGCEVHFFIDYEFKSRILGVLMGTMFDRAFRMFSEAFEKRADVIYGAKPA
;
A
#
# COMPACT_ATOMS: atom_id res chain seq x y z
N MET A 1 -14.35 5.62 13.63
CA MET A 1 -13.02 5.19 13.14
C MET A 1 -13.18 4.77 11.69
N PRO A 2 -12.39 5.31 10.75
CA PRO A 2 -12.53 4.98 9.35
C PRO A 2 -11.89 3.62 9.05
N LYS A 3 -12.75 2.64 8.74
CA LYS A 3 -12.35 1.42 8.05
C LYS A 3 -12.69 1.60 6.58
N PHE A 4 -11.79 1.18 5.71
CA PHE A 4 -12.00 1.24 4.28
C PHE A 4 -11.57 -0.07 3.65
N GLU A 5 -12.39 -0.54 2.72
CA GLU A 5 -12.15 -1.73 1.93
C GLU A 5 -12.48 -1.40 0.48
N ALA A 6 -11.63 -1.86 -0.43
CA ALA A 6 -11.85 -1.73 -1.85
C ALA A 6 -11.29 -2.94 -2.59
N THR A 7 -12.01 -3.32 -3.64
CA THR A 7 -11.63 -4.39 -4.53
C THR A 7 -11.49 -3.81 -5.93
N ARG A 8 -10.38 -4.12 -6.63
CA ARG A 8 -10.14 -3.65 -8.00
C ARG A 8 -9.60 -4.77 -8.88
N ARG A 9 -10.24 -4.97 -10.03
CA ARG A 9 -9.78 -5.91 -11.05
C ARG A 9 -8.73 -5.25 -11.93
N VAL A 10 -7.62 -5.96 -12.19
CA VAL A 10 -6.51 -5.51 -13.03
C VAL A 10 -6.13 -6.61 -14.02
N ALA A 11 -5.56 -6.24 -15.17
CA ALA A 11 -5.22 -7.17 -16.26
C ALA A 11 -3.88 -7.92 -16.05
N HIS A 12 -3.30 -7.83 -14.86
CA HIS A 12 -2.02 -8.43 -14.50
C HIS A 12 -2.21 -9.61 -13.53
N PRO A 13 -1.44 -10.71 -13.66
CA PRO A 13 -1.48 -11.83 -12.72
C PRO A 13 -1.23 -11.43 -11.25
N PRO A 14 -1.78 -12.18 -10.28
CA PRO A 14 -1.61 -11.91 -8.86
C PRO A 14 -0.16 -11.77 -8.41
N GLU A 15 0.74 -12.61 -8.92
CA GLU A 15 2.14 -12.65 -8.52
C GLU A 15 2.87 -11.37 -8.94
N LYS A 16 2.50 -10.81 -10.10
CA LYS A 16 3.05 -9.55 -10.61
C LYS A 16 2.56 -8.36 -9.80
N MET A 17 1.29 -8.36 -9.41
CA MET A 17 0.72 -7.32 -8.56
C MET A 17 1.28 -7.38 -7.14
N PHE A 18 1.42 -8.59 -6.59
CA PHE A 18 2.11 -8.82 -5.33
C PHE A 18 3.53 -8.27 -5.39
N ALA A 19 4.33 -8.63 -6.40
CA ALA A 19 5.71 -8.17 -6.53
C ALA A 19 5.80 -6.64 -6.65
N LEU A 20 4.85 -6.02 -7.35
CA LEU A 20 4.78 -4.56 -7.48
C LEU A 20 4.49 -3.86 -6.14
N VAL A 21 3.55 -4.38 -5.34
CA VAL A 21 3.21 -3.82 -4.02
C VAL A 21 4.25 -4.22 -2.96
N ALA A 22 4.96 -5.33 -3.14
CA ALA A 22 6.06 -5.74 -2.27
C ALA A 22 7.31 -4.85 -2.45
N ASP A 23 7.49 -4.24 -3.61
CA ASP A 23 8.58 -3.30 -3.91
C ASP A 23 8.30 -1.89 -3.35
N ILE A 24 8.20 -1.82 -2.02
CA ILE A 24 7.82 -0.60 -1.30
C ILE A 24 8.82 0.55 -1.51
N GLU A 25 10.11 0.25 -1.75
CA GLU A 25 11.14 1.27 -1.96
C GLU A 25 10.95 2.03 -3.29
N ALA A 26 10.24 1.45 -4.26
CA ALA A 26 9.90 2.11 -5.50
C ALA A 26 8.73 3.10 -5.37
N TYR A 27 7.99 3.08 -4.26
CA TYR A 27 6.76 3.88 -4.10
C TYR A 27 6.94 5.38 -4.34
N PRO A 28 7.99 6.06 -3.84
CA PRO A 28 8.18 7.49 -4.10
C PRO A 28 8.31 7.85 -5.59
N GLN A 29 8.62 6.88 -6.45
CA GLN A 29 8.77 7.11 -7.90
C GLN A 29 7.44 7.26 -8.63
N PHE A 30 6.34 6.72 -8.08
CA PHE A 30 5.07 6.65 -8.80
C PHE A 30 3.82 6.86 -7.93
N LEU A 31 3.88 6.62 -6.62
CA LEU A 31 2.75 6.85 -5.74
C LEU A 31 2.63 8.33 -5.42
N PRO A 32 1.46 8.94 -5.69
CA PRO A 32 1.22 10.31 -5.28
C PRO A 32 1.24 10.39 -3.76
N LEU A 33 1.59 11.57 -3.22
CA LEU A 33 1.69 11.82 -1.77
C LEU A 33 2.81 11.04 -1.05
N CYS A 34 3.41 10.01 -1.63
CA CYS A 34 4.58 9.34 -1.06
C CYS A 34 5.83 10.17 -1.37
N GLU A 35 6.35 10.88 -0.37
CA GLU A 35 7.56 11.70 -0.53
C GLU A 35 8.83 10.87 -0.38
N ALA A 36 8.82 9.90 0.53
CA ALA A 36 9.95 8.99 0.76
C ALA A 36 9.47 7.67 1.37
N LEU A 37 10.19 6.60 1.06
CA LEU A 37 10.01 5.31 1.72
C LEU A 37 11.39 4.65 1.89
N THR A 38 11.73 4.30 3.14
CA THR A 38 13.03 3.73 3.48
C THR A 38 12.87 2.46 4.30
N VAL A 39 13.45 1.36 3.83
CA VAL A 39 13.49 0.10 4.60
C VAL A 39 14.61 0.19 5.64
N ARG A 40 14.25 0.16 6.93
CA ARG A 40 15.18 0.15 8.06
C ARG A 40 15.78 -1.22 8.31
N SER A 41 15.00 -2.28 8.11
CA SER A 41 15.48 -3.65 8.27
C SER A 41 14.66 -4.63 7.44
N ARG A 42 15.31 -5.72 7.02
CA ARG A 42 14.71 -6.86 6.32
C ARG A 42 15.11 -8.15 7.03
N LYS A 43 14.13 -9.01 7.28
CA LYS A 43 14.34 -10.36 7.84
C LYS A 43 13.52 -11.36 7.03
N GLU A 44 14.15 -12.45 6.65
CA GLU A 44 13.50 -13.52 5.90
C GLU A 44 13.44 -14.79 6.75
N ARG A 45 12.28 -15.45 6.74
CA ARG A 45 12.05 -16.69 7.48
C ARG A 45 10.91 -17.47 6.85
N ASP A 46 11.10 -18.77 6.64
CA ASP A 46 10.06 -19.71 6.19
C ASP A 46 9.33 -19.22 4.92
N GLY A 47 10.07 -18.66 3.95
CA GLY A 47 9.52 -18.12 2.70
C GLY A 47 8.79 -16.78 2.83
N ARG A 48 8.78 -16.17 4.02
CA ARG A 48 8.15 -14.89 4.31
C ARG A 48 9.21 -13.84 4.60
N THR A 49 8.88 -12.58 4.30
CA THR A 49 9.77 -11.44 4.55
C THR A 49 9.10 -10.45 5.48
N ILE A 50 9.79 -10.06 6.56
CA ILE A 50 9.39 -8.98 7.45
C ILE A 50 10.29 -7.79 7.18
N LEU A 51 9.69 -6.67 6.79
CA LEU A 51 10.34 -5.39 6.64
C LEU A 51 9.91 -4.46 7.77
N VAL A 52 10.82 -3.63 8.25
CA VAL A 52 10.47 -2.42 9.00
C VAL A 52 10.80 -1.24 8.12
N ALA A 53 9.83 -0.40 7.82
CA ALA A 53 10.01 0.70 6.87
C ALA A 53 9.36 2.00 7.38
N ASP A 54 10.01 3.11 7.06
CA ASP A 54 9.44 4.45 7.24
C ASP A 54 8.82 4.90 5.93
N MET A 55 7.59 5.42 6.01
CA MET A 55 6.94 6.09 4.90
C MET A 55 6.67 7.54 5.29
N SER A 56 7.14 8.46 4.46
CA SER A 56 6.84 9.89 4.57
C SER A 56 5.78 10.25 3.56
N ILE A 57 4.68 10.83 4.04
CA ILE A 57 3.58 11.32 3.22
C ILE A 57 3.53 12.85 3.26
N GLY A 58 3.31 13.43 2.09
CA GLY A 58 3.19 14.87 1.89
C GLY A 58 1.87 15.23 1.21
N TYR A 59 1.10 16.13 1.82
CA TYR A 59 -0.07 16.73 1.20
C TYR A 59 -0.25 18.18 1.62
N LYS A 60 -0.13 19.10 0.64
CA LYS A 60 -0.17 20.55 0.88
C LYS A 60 0.86 20.96 1.95
N ALA A 61 0.40 21.43 3.11
CA ALA A 61 1.25 21.85 4.22
C ALA A 61 1.55 20.71 5.22
N ILE A 62 0.92 19.54 5.06
CA ILE A 62 1.07 18.40 5.97
C ILE A 62 2.19 17.52 5.46
N ARG A 63 3.12 17.21 6.35
CA ARG A 63 4.21 16.25 6.13
C ARG A 63 4.27 15.38 7.37
N GLU A 64 4.07 14.10 7.18
CA GLU A 64 4.00 13.13 8.27
C GLU A 64 4.82 11.91 7.91
N THR A 65 5.62 11.42 8.86
CA THR A 65 6.39 10.20 8.71
C THR A 65 5.91 9.18 9.73
N PHE A 66 5.73 7.95 9.28
CA PHE A 66 5.33 6.85 10.14
C PHE A 66 6.10 5.57 9.81
N THR A 67 6.37 4.79 10.84
CA THR A 67 7.06 3.51 10.74
C THR A 67 6.04 2.38 10.76
N THR A 68 6.20 1.41 9.86
CA THR A 68 5.39 0.20 9.77
C THR A 68 6.25 -1.06 9.74
N GLN A 69 5.67 -2.17 10.19
CA GLN A 69 6.13 -3.51 9.89
C GLN A 69 5.33 -4.04 8.70
N VAL A 70 6.01 -4.46 7.64
CA VAL A 70 5.41 -5.06 6.45
C VAL A 70 5.77 -6.54 6.43
N LEU A 71 4.77 -7.42 6.46
CA LEU A 71 4.92 -8.85 6.30
C LEU A 71 4.49 -9.25 4.89
N LEU A 72 5.46 -9.68 4.09
CA LEU A 72 5.25 -10.22 2.75
C LEU A 72 5.06 -11.73 2.83
N LYS A 73 3.95 -12.22 2.27
CA LYS A 73 3.57 -13.64 2.21
C LYS A 73 3.35 -14.07 0.75
N PRO A 74 4.44 -14.39 0.01
CA PRO A 74 4.34 -14.75 -1.41
C PRO A 74 3.49 -16.00 -1.66
N ASP A 75 3.52 -16.96 -0.74
CA ASP A 75 2.73 -18.20 -0.75
C ASP A 75 1.21 -17.93 -0.70
N GLU A 76 0.82 -16.86 -0.03
CA GLU A 76 -0.57 -16.43 0.12
C GLU A 76 -0.97 -15.31 -0.85
N ASN A 77 -0.05 -14.81 -1.69
CA ASN A 77 -0.22 -13.57 -2.46
C ASN A 77 -0.81 -12.45 -1.58
N ALA A 78 -0.22 -12.22 -0.41
CA ALA A 78 -0.75 -11.30 0.58
C ALA A 78 0.33 -10.48 1.30
N ILE A 79 -0.02 -9.25 1.67
CA ILE A 79 0.85 -8.33 2.39
C ILE A 79 0.10 -7.78 3.61
N ASP A 80 0.66 -7.98 4.80
CA ASP A 80 0.10 -7.46 6.04
C ASP A 80 0.99 -6.34 6.57
N VAL A 81 0.42 -5.16 6.79
CA VAL A 81 1.12 -3.98 7.27
C VAL A 81 0.58 -3.60 8.64
N LYS A 82 1.48 -3.46 9.62
CA LYS A 82 1.16 -3.06 10.99
C LYS A 82 1.92 -1.81 11.37
N TYR A 83 1.23 -0.91 12.05
CA TYR A 83 1.83 0.29 12.63
C TYR A 83 2.87 -0.02 13.71
N ILE A 84 3.95 0.76 13.73
CA ILE A 84 4.95 0.78 14.81
C ILE A 84 4.97 2.14 15.51
N ASP A 85 5.20 3.23 14.77
CA ASP A 85 5.39 4.57 15.35
C ASP A 85 5.04 5.71 14.35
N GLY A 86 4.81 6.93 14.86
CA GLY A 86 4.36 8.10 14.09
C GLY A 86 3.08 8.79 14.61
N PRO A 87 2.30 9.45 13.73
CA PRO A 87 1.15 10.28 14.09
C PRO A 87 -0.16 9.49 14.27
N PHE A 88 -0.16 8.20 13.96
CA PHE A 88 -1.30 7.32 14.13
C PHE A 88 -1.36 6.82 15.58
N LYS A 89 -2.57 6.60 16.10
CA LYS A 89 -2.77 5.73 17.27
C LYS A 89 -2.63 4.27 16.87
N TYR A 90 -3.18 3.93 15.72
CA TYR A 90 -3.01 2.63 15.09
C TYR A 90 -3.19 2.76 13.56
N LEU A 91 -2.59 1.84 12.82
CA LEU A 91 -2.80 1.62 11.41
C LEU A 91 -2.61 0.12 11.12
N SER A 92 -3.55 -0.46 10.39
CA SER A 92 -3.49 -1.82 9.87
C SER A 92 -3.89 -1.79 8.42
N ASN A 93 -3.07 -2.35 7.53
CA ASN A 93 -3.36 -2.43 6.12
C ASN A 93 -3.10 -3.85 5.62
N ILE A 94 -3.99 -4.36 4.77
CA ILE A 94 -3.90 -5.71 4.22
C ILE A 94 -4.10 -5.60 2.72
N TRP A 95 -3.24 -6.28 1.97
CA TRP A 95 -3.40 -6.52 0.55
C TRP A 95 -3.54 -8.01 0.31
N ARG A 96 -4.47 -8.38 -0.57
CA ARG A 96 -4.55 -9.74 -1.14
C ARG A 96 -4.71 -9.64 -2.65
N PHE A 97 -4.09 -10.58 -3.36
CA PHE A 97 -4.12 -10.64 -4.81
C PHE A 97 -4.68 -12.01 -5.19
N ASP A 98 -5.96 -12.03 -5.59
CA ASP A 98 -6.66 -13.25 -5.94
C ASP A 98 -6.73 -13.43 -7.46
N PRO A 99 -6.61 -14.66 -7.99
CA PRO A 99 -6.74 -14.91 -9.42
C PRO A 99 -8.14 -14.52 -9.93
N ALA A 100 -8.18 -13.82 -11.06
CA ALA A 100 -9.42 -13.50 -11.76
C ALA A 100 -9.29 -13.80 -13.25
N GLU A 101 -10.42 -13.98 -13.95
CA GLU A 101 -10.38 -14.22 -15.39
C GLU A 101 -9.64 -13.08 -16.11
N GLY A 102 -8.58 -13.43 -16.83
CA GLY A 102 -7.76 -12.48 -17.57
C GLY A 102 -6.81 -11.61 -16.74
N GLY A 103 -6.70 -11.80 -15.41
CA GLY A 103 -5.81 -11.00 -14.56
C GLY A 103 -5.92 -11.33 -13.05
N CYS A 104 -6.09 -10.30 -12.23
CA CYS A 104 -6.12 -10.39 -10.77
C CYS A 104 -7.21 -9.49 -10.18
N GLU A 105 -7.83 -9.94 -9.10
CA GLU A 105 -8.62 -9.12 -8.20
C GLU A 105 -7.76 -8.69 -7.00
N VAL A 106 -7.53 -7.38 -6.88
CA VAL A 106 -6.73 -6.78 -5.81
C VAL A 106 -7.67 -6.35 -4.69
N HIS A 107 -7.54 -6.97 -3.54
CA HIS A 107 -8.25 -6.59 -2.31
C HIS A 107 -7.36 -5.70 -1.47
N PHE A 108 -7.86 -4.52 -1.15
CA PHE A 108 -7.22 -3.56 -0.27
C PHE A 108 -8.10 -3.31 0.95
N PHE A 109 -7.53 -3.47 2.14
CA PHE A 109 -8.18 -3.12 3.39
C PHE A 109 -7.27 -2.21 4.21
N ILE A 110 -7.84 -1.21 4.87
CA ILE A 110 -7.13 -0.36 5.81
C ILE A 110 -8.03 0.10 6.95
N ASP A 111 -7.48 0.07 8.16
CA ASP A 111 -8.09 0.59 9.38
C ASP A 111 -7.05 1.46 10.09
N TYR A 112 -7.39 2.71 10.37
CA TYR A 112 -6.46 3.65 10.98
C TYR A 112 -7.17 4.66 11.89
N GLU A 113 -6.42 5.18 12.86
CA GLU A 113 -6.83 6.32 13.66
C GLU A 113 -5.64 7.25 13.89
N PHE A 114 -5.84 8.56 13.71
CA PHE A 114 -4.83 9.57 14.04
C PHE A 114 -4.85 9.95 15.52
N LYS A 115 -3.69 10.32 16.07
CA LYS A 115 -3.59 10.92 17.41
C LYS A 115 -4.36 12.26 17.47
N SER A 116 -4.30 13.05 16.39
CA SER A 116 -4.99 14.33 16.26
C SER A 116 -6.37 14.17 15.60
N ARG A 117 -7.43 14.67 16.28
CA ARG A 117 -8.80 14.68 15.74
C ARG A 117 -8.95 15.53 14.48
N ILE A 118 -8.25 16.68 14.42
CA ILE A 118 -8.29 17.58 13.26
C ILE A 118 -7.67 16.90 12.04
N LEU A 119 -6.51 16.26 12.23
CA LEU A 119 -5.84 15.50 11.18
C LEU A 119 -6.71 14.34 10.69
N GLY A 120 -7.39 13.64 11.61
CA GLY A 120 -8.32 12.57 11.28
C GLY A 120 -9.50 13.01 10.41
N VAL A 121 -10.10 14.18 10.68
CA VAL A 121 -11.22 14.72 9.87
C VAL A 121 -10.73 15.09 8.46
N LEU A 122 -9.61 15.82 8.36
CA LEU A 122 -9.08 16.24 7.07
C LEU A 122 -8.67 15.04 6.21
N MET A 123 -7.94 14.08 6.79
CA MET A 123 -7.51 12.88 6.08
C MET A 123 -8.69 11.98 5.73
N GLY A 124 -9.71 11.86 6.59
CA GLY A 124 -10.93 11.10 6.30
C GLY A 124 -11.63 11.57 5.02
N THR A 125 -11.77 12.90 4.82
CA THR A 125 -12.35 13.46 3.58
C THR A 125 -11.45 13.27 2.35
N MET A 126 -10.15 13.09 2.57
CA MET A 126 -9.19 12.91 1.48
C MET A 126 -8.97 11.46 1.09
N PHE A 127 -9.24 10.53 2.01
CA PHE A 127 -8.88 9.14 1.88
C PHE A 127 -9.38 8.52 0.59
N ASP A 128 -10.66 8.74 0.24
CA ASP A 128 -11.26 8.24 -1.00
C ASP A 128 -10.54 8.74 -2.26
N ARG A 129 -10.07 10.00 -2.26
CA ARG A 129 -9.31 10.55 -3.40
C ARG A 129 -7.90 9.97 -3.44
N ALA A 130 -7.20 9.97 -2.31
CA ALA A 130 -5.85 9.43 -2.22
C ALA A 130 -5.83 7.96 -2.66
N PHE A 131 -6.80 7.17 -2.19
CA PHE A 131 -6.94 5.76 -2.57
C PHE A 131 -7.14 5.58 -4.08
N ARG A 132 -8.09 6.32 -4.69
CA ARG A 132 -8.28 6.26 -6.15
C ARG A 132 -6.99 6.57 -6.91
N MET A 133 -6.27 7.61 -6.47
CA MET A 133 -4.99 7.97 -7.06
C MET A 133 -3.92 6.88 -6.89
N PHE A 134 -3.87 6.21 -5.74
CA PHE A 134 -2.93 5.12 -5.49
C PHE A 134 -3.26 3.91 -6.37
N SER A 135 -4.53 3.50 -6.42
CA SER A 135 -4.96 2.38 -7.26
C SER A 135 -4.63 2.61 -8.73
N GLU A 136 -4.91 3.81 -9.25
CA GLU A 136 -4.55 4.17 -10.63
C GLU A 136 -3.04 4.21 -10.85
N ALA A 137 -2.27 4.68 -9.86
CA ALA A 137 -0.81 4.72 -9.95
C ALA A 137 -0.20 3.31 -9.99
N PHE A 138 -0.70 2.39 -9.17
CA PHE A 138 -0.28 0.98 -9.21
C PHE A 138 -0.63 0.32 -10.54
N GLU A 139 -1.83 0.52 -11.06
CA GLU A 139 -2.24 -0.04 -12.36
C GLU A 139 -1.34 0.48 -13.49
N LYS A 140 -1.14 1.79 -13.58
CA LYS A 140 -0.23 2.41 -14.56
C LYS A 140 1.20 1.91 -14.41
N ARG A 141 1.69 1.74 -13.17
CA ARG A 141 3.03 1.23 -12.91
C ARG A 141 3.15 -0.23 -13.35
N ALA A 142 2.12 -1.05 -13.13
CA ALA A 142 2.08 -2.43 -13.62
C ALA A 142 2.17 -2.48 -15.15
N ASP A 143 1.43 -1.63 -15.86
CA ASP A 143 1.49 -1.54 -17.33
C ASP A 143 2.89 -1.16 -17.83
N VAL A 144 3.58 -0.24 -17.13
CA VAL A 144 4.94 0.18 -17.48
C VAL A 144 5.96 -0.94 -17.26
N ILE A 145 5.89 -1.67 -16.15
CA ILE A 145 6.88 -2.72 -15.80
C ILE A 145 6.62 -4.00 -16.57
N TYR A 146 5.35 -4.40 -16.70
CA TYR A 146 4.97 -5.73 -17.19
C TYR A 146 4.41 -5.72 -18.62
N GLY A 147 4.19 -4.53 -19.19
CA GLY A 147 3.54 -4.33 -20.48
C GLY A 147 2.02 -4.35 -20.35
N ALA A 148 1.34 -3.42 -21.03
CA ALA A 148 -0.12 -3.48 -21.15
C ALA A 148 -0.50 -4.75 -21.93
N LYS A 149 -1.46 -5.52 -21.41
CA LYS A 149 -2.07 -6.61 -22.18
C LYS A 149 -2.77 -5.97 -23.39
N PRO A 150 -2.49 -6.41 -24.63
CA PRO A 150 -3.25 -5.91 -25.77
C PRO A 150 -4.73 -6.28 -25.54
N ALA A 151 -5.59 -5.29 -25.74
CA ALA A 151 -7.05 -5.41 -25.60
C ALA A 151 -7.61 -6.50 -26.52
#